data_AF-A0A969APX1-F1
#
_entry.id   AF-A0A969APX1-F1
#
_cell.length_a   1.000
_cell.length_b   1.000
_cell.length_c   1.000
_cell.angle_alpha   90.00
_cell.angle_beta   90.00
_cell.angle_gamma   90.00
#
_symmetry.space_group_name_H-M   'P 1'
#
loop_
_entity.id
_entity.type
_entity.pdbx_description
1 polymer ?
#
loop_
_entity_poly.entity_id
_entity_poly.type
_entity_poly.pdbx_seq_one_letter_code
_entity_poly.pdbx_strand_id
1 'polypeptide(L)' 'MARTKPRSDKVLTIRIPEKDLRRLEAFCILQEKTKTEVIRGFIRQLEVPETVELAEAITADQLSA' A
#
# COMPACT_ATOMS: atom_id res chain seq x y z
N MET A 1 1.96 -22.25 -3.79
CA MET A 1 1.19 -22.05 -5.05
C MET A 1 1.37 -20.61 -5.49
N ALA A 2 1.81 -20.36 -6.73
CA ALA A 2 2.09 -19.02 -7.22
C ALA A 2 0.83 -18.13 -7.17
N ARG A 3 0.95 -16.91 -6.65
CA ARG A 3 -0.16 -15.93 -6.52
C ARG A 3 -0.69 -15.54 -7.90
N THR A 4 -1.79 -16.16 -8.34
CA THR A 4 -2.53 -15.84 -9.57
C THR A 4 -3.46 -14.63 -9.44
N LYS A 5 -3.19 -13.69 -8.51
CA LYS A 5 -4.01 -12.47 -8.42
C LYS A 5 -3.56 -11.52 -9.54
N PRO A 6 -4.39 -11.29 -10.59
CA PRO A 6 -4.06 -10.32 -11.63
C PRO A 6 -3.84 -8.94 -11.02
N ARG A 7 -3.09 -8.08 -11.71
CA ARG A 7 -2.85 -6.71 -11.27
C ARG A 7 -4.20 -6.02 -11.08
N SER A 8 -4.61 -5.84 -9.83
CA SER A 8 -5.86 -5.18 -9.50
C SER A 8 -5.71 -3.70 -9.79
N ASP A 9 -6.47 -3.18 -10.75
CA ASP A 9 -6.61 -1.74 -11.02
C ASP A 9 -7.60 -1.06 -10.07
N LYS A 10 -7.95 -1.71 -8.95
CA LYS A 10 -8.83 -1.13 -7.94
C LYS A 10 -8.21 0.16 -7.40
N VAL A 11 -8.95 1.25 -7.56
CA VAL A 11 -8.59 2.55 -6.99
C VAL A 11 -8.67 2.43 -5.46
N LEU A 12 -7.54 2.69 -4.79
CA LEU A 12 -7.46 2.74 -3.34
C LEU A 12 -7.43 4.19 -2.89
N THR A 13 -8.29 4.53 -1.95
CA THR A 13 -8.24 5.83 -1.27
C THR A 13 -7.37 5.69 -0.03
N ILE A 14 -6.26 6.43 0.03
CA ILE A 14 -5.38 6.48 1.19
C ILE A 14 -5.50 7.85 1.88
N ARG A 15 -5.43 7.86 3.21
CA ARG A 15 -5.37 9.08 4.01
C ARG A 15 -3.94 9.25 4.49
N ILE A 16 -3.35 10.41 4.21
CA ILE A 16 -2.00 10.76 4.63
C ILE A 16 -1.97 12.16 5.26
N PRO A 17 -1.00 12.45 6.14
CA PRO A 17 -0.81 13.79 6.67
C PRO A 17 -0.50 14.81 5.58
N GLU A 18 -0.93 16.07 5.78
CA GLU A 18 -0.72 17.14 4.80
C GLU A 18 0.76 17.41 4.52
N LYS A 19 1.62 17.28 5.54
CA LYS A 19 3.08 17.43 5.40
C LYS A 19 3.66 16.45 4.38
N ASP A 20 3.20 15.20 4.42
CA ASP A 20 3.67 14.15 3.52
C ASP A 20 3.03 14.27 2.14
N LEU A 21 1.80 14.78 2.06
CA LEU A 21 1.16 15.13 0.78
C LEU A 21 1.98 16.19 0.03
N ARG A 22 2.43 17.26 0.70
CA ARG A 22 3.25 18.31 0.07
C ARG A 22 4.59 17.77 -0.44
N ARG A 23 5.21 16.85 0.31
CA ARG A 23 6.45 16.17 -0.11
C ARG A 23 6.22 15.32 -1.35
N LEU A 24 5.11 14.58 -1.38
CA LEU A 24 4.74 13.76 -2.52
C LEU A 24 4.49 14.63 -3.76
N GLU A 25 3.80 15.77 -3.60
CA GLU A 25 3.54 16.71 -4.69
C GLU A 25 4.83 17.27 -5.29
N ALA A 26 5.75 17.73 -4.45
CA ALA A 26 7.06 18.19 -4.90
C ALA A 26 7.81 17.09 -5.66
N PHE A 27 7.77 15.85 -5.17
CA PHE A 27 8.40 14.71 -5.82
C PHE A 27 7.76 14.35 -7.16
N CYS A 28 6.43 14.43 -7.26
CA CYS A 28 5.71 14.17 -8.51
C CYS A 28 6.07 15.19 -9.60
N ILE A 29 6.22 16.46 -9.22
CA ILE A 29 6.65 17.53 -10.13
C ILE A 29 8.06 17.25 -10.66
N LEU A 30 8.99 16.88 -9.78
CA LEU A 30 10.38 16.59 -10.16
C LEU A 30 10.52 15.39 -11.11
N GLN A 31 9.61 14.42 -11.01
CA GLN A 31 9.65 13.17 -11.77
C GLN A 31 8.74 13.18 -13.01
N GLU A 32 8.00 14.28 -13.25
CA GLU A 32 6.98 14.40 -14.30
C GLU A 32 5.97 13.24 -14.33
N LYS A 33 5.67 12.68 -13.15
CA LYS A 33 4.78 11.52 -13.00
C LYS A 33 3.55 11.87 -12.18
N THR A 34 2.47 11.13 -12.42
CA THR A 34 1.27 11.28 -11.60
C THR A 34 1.48 10.73 -10.18
N LYS A 35 0.76 11.29 -9.21
CA LYS A 35 0.76 10.83 -7.82
C LYS A 35 0.53 9.32 -7.73
N THR A 36 -0.38 8.80 -8.56
CA THR A 36 -0.73 7.38 -8.63
C THR A 36 0.43 6.53 -9.14
N GLU A 37 1.16 6.95 -10.18
CA GLU A 37 2.30 6.20 -10.72
C GLU A 37 3.48 6.15 -9.75
N VAL A 38 3.76 7.28 -9.10
CA VAL A 38 4.79 7.37 -8.07
C VAL A 38 4.47 6.42 -6.92
N ILE A 39 3.24 6.46 -6.39
CA ILE A 39 2.80 5.57 -5.30
C ILE A 39 2.82 4.11 -5.75
N ARG A 40 2.33 3.79 -6.96
CA ARG A 40 2.40 2.42 -7.50
C ARG A 40 3.85 1.94 -7.62
N GLY A 41 4.78 2.82 -8.00
CA GLY A 41 6.21 2.54 -8.05
C GLY A 41 6.77 2.20 -6.67
N PHE A 42 6.50 3.04 -5.67
CA PHE A 42 6.92 2.80 -4.30
C PHE A 42 6.33 1.53 -3.71
N ILE A 43 5.03 1.27 -3.91
CA ILE A 43 4.40 0.03 -3.44
C ILE A 43 5.05 -1.21 -4.06
N ARG A 44 5.51 -1.15 -5.32
CA ARG A 44 6.22 -2.27 -5.97
C ARG A 44 7.65 -2.44 -5.47
N GLN A 45 8.28 -1.37 -5.01
CA GLN A 45 9.63 -1.38 -4.44
C GLN A 45 9.64 -1.79 -2.97
N LEU A 46 8.49 -1.69 -2.28
CA LEU A 46 8.30 -2.36 -1.00
C LEU A 46 8.33 -3.86 -1.29
N GLU A 47 9.51 -4.46 -1.16
CA GLU A 47 9.66 -5.90 -1.02
C GLU A 47 8.70 -6.32 0.08
N VAL A 48 7.69 -7.10 -0.28
CA VAL A 48 6.74 -7.65 0.68
C VAL A 48 7.52 -8.78 1.37
N PRO A 49 8.02 -8.63 2.62
CA PRO A 49 8.29 -9.83 3.40
C PRO A 49 6.96 -10.57 3.45
N GLU A 50 6.97 -11.87 3.20
CA GLU A 50 5.80 -12.76 3.09
C GLU A 50 4.98 -12.86 4.40
N THR A 51 5.11 -11.91 5.34
CA THR A 51 4.66 -11.98 6.73
C THR A 51 3.25 -11.45 6.99
N VAL A 52 2.46 -11.12 5.96
CA VAL A 52 1.05 -10.71 6.16
C VAL A 52 0.10 -11.91 6.37
N GLU A 53 0.60 -13.15 6.34
CA GLU A 53 -0.21 -14.32 6.70
C GLU A 53 -0.53 -14.42 8.21
N LEU A 54 0.09 -13.60 9.07
CA LEU A 54 -0.09 -13.68 10.53
C LEU A 54 -1.12 -12.70 11.12
N ALA A 55 -1.67 -11.76 10.35
CA ALA A 55 -2.61 -10.77 10.89
C ALA A 55 -4.07 -11.27 11.00
N GLU A 56 -4.41 -12.41 10.38
CA GLU A 56 -5.76 -13.00 10.50
C GLU A 56 -5.93 -13.87 11.78
N ALA A 57 -4.85 -14.17 12.52
CA ALA A 57 -4.93 -15.03 13.70
C ALA A 57 -5.39 -14.33 15.00
N ILE A 58 -5.39 -13.00 15.08
CA ILE A 58 -5.62 -12.29 16.35
C ILE A 58 -7.11 -11.99 16.62
N THR A 59 -8.03 -12.23 15.67
CA THR A 59 -9.47 -11.91 15.87
C THR A 59 -10.35 -13.06 16.37
N ALA A 60 -9.80 -14.25 16.63
CA ALA A 60 -10.61 -15.39 17.08
C ALA A 60 -10.59 -15.66 18.61
N ASP A 61 -9.73 -14.98 19.40
CA ASP A 61 -9.55 -15.30 20.84
C ASP A 61 -10.25 -14.33 21.81
N GLN A 62 -11.26 -13.58 21.34
CA GLN A 62 -12.03 -12.66 22.18
C GLN A 62 -13.54 -12.93 22.07
N LEU A 63 -13.99 -14.15 22.41
CA LEU A 63 -15.36 -14.45 22.82
C LEU A 63 -15.47 -15.82 23.51
N SER A 64 -14.79 -16.00 24.64
CA SER A 64 -15.19 -16.97 25.67
C SER A 64 -14.60 -16.60 27.03
N ALA A 65 -15.32 -15.78 27.79
CA ALA A 65 -15.37 -15.77 29.25
C ALA A 65 -16.59 -14.92 29.68
#